data_AF-A0A2G2VV45-F1
#
_entry.id   AF-A0A2G2VV45-F1
#
_cell.length_a   1.000
_cell.length_b   1.000
_cell.length_c   1.000
_cell.angle_alpha   90.00
_cell.angle_beta   90.00
_cell.angle_gamma   90.00
#
_symmetry.space_group_name_H-M   'P 1'
#
loop_
_entity.id
_entity.type
_entity.pdbx_description
1 polymer ?
#
loop_
_entity_poly.entity_id
_entity_poly.type
_entity_poly.pdbx_seq_one_letter_code
_entity_poly.pdbx_strand_id
1 'polypeptide(L)'
;MTLEVYKKIFPKEHCRDRHKEIQPSLVILYFGGNDSQDPDFPNSSHVPLHEYVENMRKLAHHIKGLSEKTRLIMLSAPAVNEEQILKTYGDGMHLTAEGSKILFDKIKDVIKKADWEPTLDWDKMPTEYADIGTDMHLEMMIKETEDETIGITDSDSQELKPQ
;
A
#
# COMPACT_ATOMS: atom_id res chain seq x y z
N MET A 1 -17.74 12.48 12.07
CA MET A 1 -17.44 11.09 12.48
C MET A 1 -15.97 10.72 12.33
N THR A 2 -15.30 11.18 11.26
CA THR A 2 -13.89 10.86 10.92
C THR A 2 -12.87 11.19 12.00
N LEU A 3 -13.12 12.20 12.83
CA LEU A 3 -12.15 12.77 13.77
C LEU A 3 -11.83 11.92 15.01
N GLU A 4 -12.63 10.88 15.29
CA GLU A 4 -12.37 10.00 16.44
C GLU A 4 -11.83 8.63 16.03
N VAL A 5 -12.01 8.23 14.76
CA VAL A 5 -11.56 6.94 14.24
C VAL A 5 -10.04 6.91 14.10
N TYR A 6 -9.42 8.00 13.62
CA TYR A 6 -7.98 8.01 13.39
C TYR A 6 -7.14 7.84 14.67
N LYS A 7 -7.64 8.31 15.83
CA LYS A 7 -6.95 8.15 17.12
C LYS A 7 -6.91 6.68 17.56
N LYS A 8 -7.90 5.90 17.13
CA LYS A 8 -7.97 4.45 17.39
C LYS A 8 -7.10 3.66 16.41
N ILE A 9 -7.03 4.09 15.15
CA ILE A 9 -6.20 3.43 14.12
C ILE A 9 -4.71 3.75 14.31
N PHE A 10 -4.38 4.99 14.68
CA PHE A 10 -3.02 5.46 14.91
C PHE A 10 -2.93 6.15 16.29
N PRO A 11 -2.84 5.37 17.39
CA PRO A 11 -2.67 5.93 18.72
C PRO A 11 -1.31 6.64 18.86
N LYS A 12 -1.31 7.78 19.55
CA LYS A 12 -0.06 8.50 19.91
C LYS A 12 0.63 7.91 21.13
N GLU A 13 -0.13 7.30 22.03
CA GLU A 13 0.40 6.75 23.27
C GLU A 13 0.88 5.33 23.02
N HIS A 14 2.15 5.09 23.36
CA HIS A 14 2.83 3.82 23.18
C HIS A 14 2.17 2.74 24.04
N CYS A 15 1.66 1.68 23.41
CA CYS A 15 1.37 0.45 24.15
C CYS A 15 2.66 -0.04 24.82
N ARG A 16 2.65 -0.07 26.16
CA ARG A 16 3.78 -0.49 27.01
C ARG A 16 4.15 -1.97 26.89
N ASP A 17 3.49 -2.75 26.04
CA ASP A 17 3.69 -4.20 25.92
C ASP A 17 4.16 -4.61 24.52
N ARG A 18 5.44 -5.00 24.47
CA ARG A 18 6.14 -5.97 23.58
C ARG A 18 5.98 -5.93 22.06
N HIS A 19 5.12 -5.10 21.49
CA HIS A 19 5.16 -4.72 20.09
C HIS A 19 5.51 -3.25 20.05
N LYS A 20 6.74 -2.92 19.62
CA LYS A 20 7.09 -1.56 19.18
C LYS A 20 6.08 -1.22 18.08
N GLU A 21 5.00 -0.51 18.40
CA GLU A 21 3.94 -0.21 17.43
C GLU A 21 4.58 0.54 16.25
N ILE A 22 4.63 -0.15 15.11
CA ILE A 22 5.25 0.36 13.89
C ILE A 22 4.42 1.55 13.43
N GLN A 23 4.97 2.75 13.58
CA GLN A 23 4.36 3.96 13.06
C GLN A 23 4.43 3.96 11.52
N PRO A 24 3.40 4.45 10.81
CA PRO A 24 3.39 4.41 9.36
C PRO A 24 4.48 5.33 8.78
N SER A 25 5.23 4.82 7.81
CA SER A 25 6.18 5.63 7.03
C SER A 25 5.47 6.60 6.08
N LEU A 26 4.30 6.20 5.55
CA LEU A 26 3.48 7.01 4.65
C LEU A 26 2.01 6.89 5.03
N VAL A 27 1.32 8.03 5.06
CA VAL A 27 -0.14 8.09 5.11
C VAL A 27 -0.63 8.91 3.92
N ILE A 28 -1.61 8.38 3.19
CA ILE A 28 -2.29 9.11 2.12
C ILE A 28 -3.71 9.39 2.60
N LEU A 29 -4.02 10.66 2.84
CA LEU A 29 -5.37 11.10 3.21
C LEU A 29 -6.16 11.45 1.95
N TYR A 30 -7.30 10.80 1.75
CA TYR A 30 -8.18 11.04 0.61
C TYR A 30 -9.62 11.28 1.07
N PHE A 31 -9.86 12.47 1.62
CA PHE A 31 -11.17 12.92 2.12
C PHE A 31 -11.62 14.18 1.38
N GLY A 32 -12.93 14.40 1.29
CA GLY A 32 -13.51 15.60 0.68
C GLY A 32 -14.63 15.31 -0.32
N GLY A 33 -14.69 14.12 -0.91
CA GLY A 33 -15.74 13.77 -1.88
C GLY A 33 -17.15 13.90 -1.27
N ASN A 34 -17.40 13.19 -0.18
CA ASN A 34 -18.68 13.24 0.54
C ASN A 34 -18.92 14.59 1.22
N ASP A 35 -17.87 15.17 1.81
CA ASP A 35 -17.92 16.47 2.49
C ASP A 35 -18.36 17.61 1.56
N SER A 36 -18.04 17.50 0.26
CA SER A 36 -18.39 18.49 -0.77
C SER A 36 -19.77 18.32 -1.38
N GLN A 37 -20.57 17.35 -0.92
CA GLN A 37 -21.94 17.16 -1.42
C GLN A 37 -22.79 18.43 -1.25
N ASP A 38 -23.76 18.61 -2.15
CA ASP A 38 -24.75 19.68 -2.06
C ASP A 38 -25.49 19.57 -0.70
N PRO A 39 -25.53 20.64 0.12
CA PRO A 39 -26.22 20.62 1.41
C PRO A 39 -27.73 20.35 1.29
N ASP A 40 -28.36 20.66 0.14
CA ASP A 40 -29.79 20.48 -0.09
C ASP A 40 -30.13 19.04 -0.56
N PHE A 41 -29.12 18.21 -0.81
CA PHE A 41 -29.33 16.82 -1.20
C PHE A 41 -29.87 15.97 -0.03
N PRO A 42 -30.86 15.08 -0.25
CA PRO A 42 -31.38 14.23 0.82
C PRO A 42 -30.29 13.38 1.49
N ASN A 43 -30.21 13.41 2.83
CA ASN A 43 -29.16 12.74 3.62
C ASN A 43 -27.73 13.15 3.23
N SER A 44 -27.54 14.41 2.81
CA SER A 44 -26.22 14.94 2.45
C SER A 44 -25.18 14.70 3.54
N SER A 45 -23.99 14.27 3.14
CA SER A 45 -22.81 14.21 4.01
C SER A 45 -22.03 15.53 4.03
N HIS A 46 -22.65 16.63 3.57
CA HIS A 46 -22.04 17.95 3.48
C HIS A 46 -21.36 18.36 4.79
N VAL A 47 -20.13 18.84 4.67
CA VAL A 47 -19.40 19.49 5.75
C VAL A 47 -19.08 20.91 5.32
N PRO A 48 -19.53 21.94 6.07
CA PRO A 48 -19.21 23.33 5.76
C PRO A 48 -17.71 23.55 5.63
N LEU A 49 -17.29 24.37 4.65
CA LEU A 49 -15.88 24.55 4.30
C LEU A 49 -14.97 24.86 5.50
N HIS A 50 -15.42 25.74 6.41
CA HIS A 50 -14.64 26.10 7.59
C HIS A 50 -14.41 24.91 8.53
N GLU A 51 -15.41 24.04 8.69
CA GLU A 51 -15.32 22.82 9.49
C GLU A 51 -14.44 21.78 8.78
N TYR A 52 -14.58 21.61 7.47
CA TYR A 52 -13.71 20.73 6.68
C TYR A 52 -12.23 21.12 6.83
N VAL A 53 -11.91 22.40 6.70
CA VAL A 53 -10.54 22.91 6.86
C VAL A 53 -10.01 22.64 8.28
N GLU A 54 -10.82 22.87 9.32
CA GLU A 54 -10.47 22.55 10.69
C GLU A 54 -10.22 21.04 10.89
N ASN A 55 -11.07 20.21 10.31
CA ASN A 55 -10.98 18.75 10.40
C ASN A 55 -9.71 18.22 9.73
N MET A 56 -9.43 18.67 8.50
CA MET A 56 -8.22 18.31 7.77
C MET A 56 -6.96 18.79 8.48
N ARG A 57 -6.98 19.97 9.11
CA ARG A 57 -5.85 20.46 9.90
C ARG A 57 -5.57 19.59 11.12
N LYS A 58 -6.62 19.20 11.87
CA LYS A 58 -6.49 18.30 13.03
C LYS A 58 -5.92 16.95 12.61
N LEU A 59 -6.42 16.37 11.52
CA LEU A 59 -5.92 15.11 10.95
C LEU A 59 -4.44 15.21 10.56
N ALA A 60 -4.06 16.25 9.82
CA ALA A 60 -2.68 16.46 9.39
C ALA A 60 -1.73 16.62 10.59
N HIS A 61 -2.12 17.39 11.61
CA HIS A 61 -1.31 17.56 12.83
C HIS A 61 -1.18 16.26 13.62
N HIS A 62 -2.23 15.44 13.68
CA HIS A 62 -2.14 14.16 14.36
C HIS A 62 -1.15 13.23 13.68
N ILE A 63 -1.30 13.04 12.36
CA ILE A 63 -0.46 12.14 11.56
C ILE A 63 0.99 12.57 11.57
N LYS A 64 1.26 13.87 11.38
CA LYS A 64 2.63 14.40 11.47
C LYS A 64 3.24 14.28 12.87
N GLY A 65 2.40 14.16 13.90
CA GLY A 65 2.83 13.94 15.27
C GLY A 65 3.06 12.48 15.63
N LEU A 66 2.87 11.52 14.70
CA LEU A 66 3.09 10.09 14.95
C LEU A 66 4.58 9.73 15.01
N SER A 67 5.38 10.29 14.08
CA SER A 67 6.83 10.09 14.01
C SER A 67 7.46 11.15 13.11
N GLU A 68 8.72 11.51 13.36
CA GLU A 68 9.52 12.39 12.50
C GLU A 68 9.71 11.81 11.09
N LYS A 69 9.59 10.49 10.93
CA LYS A 69 9.71 9.79 9.65
C LYS A 69 8.38 9.62 8.92
N THR A 70 7.24 9.85 9.57
CA THR A 70 5.94 9.74 8.91
C THR A 70 5.78 10.83 7.85
N ARG A 71 5.45 10.42 6.63
CA ARG A 71 5.16 11.30 5.50
C ARG A 71 3.65 11.32 5.24
N LEU A 72 3.13 12.48 4.83
CA LEU A 72 1.71 12.69 4.59
C LEU A 72 1.51 13.24 3.18
N ILE A 73 0.69 12.55 2.38
CA ILE A 73 0.15 13.06 1.12
C ILE A 73 -1.35 13.31 1.34
N MET A 74 -1.83 14.49 0.96
CA MET A 74 -3.24 14.83 1.02
C MET A 74 -3.78 14.95 -0.40
N LEU A 75 -4.80 14.15 -0.70
CA LEU A 75 -5.54 14.17 -1.95
C LEU A 75 -6.83 14.94 -1.73
N SER A 76 -7.04 15.99 -2.51
CA SER A 76 -8.32 16.71 -2.54
C SER A 76 -9.35 15.93 -3.37
N ALA A 77 -10.63 16.25 -3.20
CA ALA A 77 -11.62 15.88 -4.20
C ALA A 77 -11.15 16.36 -5.59
N PRO A 78 -11.29 15.55 -6.64
CA PRO A 78 -10.95 15.96 -8.00
C PRO A 78 -11.78 17.18 -8.40
N ALA A 79 -11.23 18.04 -9.26
CA ALA A 79 -12.06 19.05 -9.91
C ALA A 79 -13.14 18.35 -10.76
N VAL A 80 -14.38 18.84 -10.67
CA VAL A 80 -15.49 18.31 -11.46
C VAL A 80 -15.28 18.71 -12.92
N ASN A 81 -14.99 17.73 -13.76
CA ASN A 81 -15.04 17.84 -15.21
C ASN A 81 -16.01 16.78 -15.71
N GLU A 82 -17.21 17.20 -16.13
CA GLU A 82 -18.30 16.30 -16.49
C GLU A 82 -17.92 15.29 -17.58
N GLU A 83 -17.14 15.71 -18.58
CA GLU A 83 -16.69 14.83 -19.67
C GLU A 83 -15.69 13.78 -19.17
N GLN A 84 -14.77 14.19 -18.29
CA GLN A 84 -13.78 13.26 -17.72
C GLN A 84 -14.42 12.33 -16.69
N ILE A 85 -15.43 12.79 -15.95
CA ILE A 85 -16.10 11.98 -14.93
C ILE A 85 -16.64 10.69 -15.53
N LEU A 86 -17.27 10.73 -16.71
CA LEU A 86 -17.78 9.52 -17.35
C LEU A 86 -16.69 8.52 -17.75
N LYS A 87 -15.47 8.99 -18.03
CA LYS A 87 -14.34 8.15 -18.44
C LYS A 87 -13.59 7.59 -17.22
N THR A 88 -13.38 8.43 -16.20
CA THR A 88 -12.53 8.09 -15.05
C THR A 88 -13.32 7.61 -13.84
N TYR A 89 -14.63 7.89 -13.75
CA TYR A 89 -15.52 7.47 -12.68
C TYR A 89 -16.66 6.62 -13.27
N GLY A 90 -16.51 5.30 -13.24
CA GLY A 90 -17.33 4.37 -14.02
C GLY A 90 -18.82 4.45 -13.71
N ASP A 91 -19.17 4.71 -12.45
CA ASP A 91 -20.53 4.93 -11.96
C ASP A 91 -20.79 6.41 -11.58
N GLY A 92 -19.89 7.32 -11.96
CA GLY A 92 -19.91 8.73 -11.58
C GLY A 92 -19.37 9.04 -10.18
N MET A 93 -18.94 8.03 -9.40
CA MET A 93 -18.44 8.21 -8.02
C MET A 93 -17.13 7.48 -7.74
N HIS A 94 -16.96 6.26 -8.25
CA HIS A 94 -15.79 5.41 -8.04
C HIS A 94 -14.88 5.38 -9.27
N LEU A 95 -13.56 5.38 -9.03
CA LEU A 95 -12.56 5.35 -10.09
C LEU A 95 -12.68 4.07 -10.93
N THR A 96 -12.57 4.21 -12.25
CA THR A 96 -12.30 3.09 -13.17
C THR A 96 -10.86 2.60 -13.01
N ALA A 97 -10.52 1.50 -13.67
CA ALA A 97 -9.12 1.05 -13.77
C ALA A 97 -8.22 2.13 -14.39
N GLU A 98 -8.72 2.84 -15.41
CA GLU A 98 -8.00 3.95 -16.04
C GLU A 98 -7.82 5.13 -15.09
N GLY A 99 -8.89 5.54 -14.39
CA GLY A 99 -8.82 6.60 -13.38
C GLY A 99 -7.84 6.25 -12.25
N SER A 100 -7.84 5.00 -11.79
CA SER A 100 -6.92 4.51 -10.77
C SER A 100 -5.46 4.54 -11.24
N LYS A 101 -5.21 4.20 -12.52
CA LYS A 101 -3.87 4.28 -13.11
C LYS A 101 -3.35 5.72 -13.12
N ILE A 102 -4.19 6.69 -13.50
CA ILE A 102 -3.80 8.11 -13.49
C ILE A 102 -3.43 8.56 -12.07
N LEU A 103 -4.26 8.21 -11.07
CA LEU A 103 -3.99 8.55 -9.67
C LEU A 103 -2.68 7.91 -9.19
N PHE A 104 -2.44 6.64 -9.50
CA PHE A 104 -1.20 5.94 -9.17
C PHE A 104 0.02 6.65 -9.75
N ASP A 105 0.00 6.97 -11.06
CA ASP A 105 1.11 7.65 -11.73
C ASP A 105 1.41 9.01 -11.08
N LYS A 106 0.37 9.76 -10.68
CA LYS A 106 0.55 11.04 -9.97
C LYS A 106 1.12 10.89 -8.57
N ILE A 107 0.65 9.92 -7.78
CA ILE A 107 1.19 9.64 -6.45
C ILE A 107 2.65 9.21 -6.55
N LYS A 108 2.98 8.34 -7.51
CA LYS A 108 4.35 7.90 -7.79
C LYS A 108 5.25 9.10 -8.08
N ASP A 109 4.82 10.00 -8.96
CA ASP A 109 5.57 11.22 -9.28
C ASP A 109 5.80 12.12 -8.06
N VAL A 110 4.78 12.29 -7.21
CA VAL A 110 4.88 13.09 -5.98
C VAL A 110 5.91 12.47 -5.04
N ILE A 111 5.85 11.15 -4.82
CA ILE A 111 6.80 10.44 -3.96
C ILE A 111 8.23 10.60 -4.49
N LYS A 112 8.44 10.42 -5.80
CA LYS A 112 9.75 10.58 -6.44
C LYS A 112 10.32 11.99 -6.31
N LYS A 113 9.48 13.00 -6.52
CA LYS A 113 9.88 14.42 -6.46
C LYS A 113 10.12 14.90 -5.03
N ALA A 114 9.46 14.29 -4.06
CA ALA A 114 9.60 14.70 -2.66
C ALA A 114 10.96 14.35 -2.06
N ASP A 115 11.67 13.39 -2.67
CA ASP A 115 13.05 13.01 -2.35
C ASP A 115 13.28 12.87 -0.83
N TRP A 116 12.34 12.17 -0.17
CA TRP A 116 12.35 12.01 1.28
C TRP A 116 13.44 11.05 1.74
N GLU A 117 13.96 11.28 2.95
CA GLU A 117 14.84 10.33 3.64
C GLU A 117 14.16 9.78 4.91
N PRO A 118 14.06 8.44 5.09
CA PRO A 118 14.38 7.41 4.10
C PRO A 118 13.44 7.46 2.88
N THR A 119 13.95 7.06 1.72
CA THR A 119 13.16 7.06 0.47
C THR A 119 11.94 6.15 0.55
N LEU A 120 10.84 6.63 -0.03
CA LEU A 120 9.62 5.87 -0.27
C LEU A 120 9.41 5.58 -1.77
N ASP A 121 10.38 5.94 -2.61
CA ASP A 121 10.40 5.55 -4.01
C ASP A 121 10.72 4.06 -4.11
N TRP A 122 9.71 3.26 -4.46
CA TRP A 122 9.81 1.80 -4.51
C TRP A 122 10.95 1.32 -5.42
N ASP A 123 11.28 2.08 -6.48
CA ASP A 123 12.38 1.76 -7.41
C ASP A 123 13.76 1.79 -6.70
N LYS A 124 13.86 2.49 -5.57
CA LYS A 124 15.08 2.66 -4.78
C LYS A 124 15.04 1.94 -3.43
N MET A 125 13.90 1.38 -3.05
CA MET A 125 13.76 0.67 -1.78
C MET A 125 14.42 -0.72 -1.87
N PRO A 126 15.06 -1.20 -0.80
CA PRO A 126 15.64 -2.54 -0.78
C PRO A 126 14.52 -3.59 -0.84
N THR A 127 14.76 -4.68 -1.55
CA THR A 127 13.88 -5.85 -1.53
C THR A 127 13.98 -6.53 -0.17
N GLU A 128 12.87 -6.55 0.58
CA GLU A 128 12.82 -7.03 1.98
C GLU A 128 13.20 -8.52 2.13
N TYR A 129 13.01 -9.31 1.06
CA TYR A 129 13.33 -10.74 1.01
C TYR A 129 14.14 -11.08 -0.25
N ALA A 130 15.27 -10.42 -0.44
CA ALA A 130 16.16 -10.80 -1.56
C ALA A 130 16.70 -12.24 -1.43
N ASP A 131 16.82 -12.73 -0.18
CA ASP A 131 17.59 -13.94 0.12
C ASP A 131 16.77 -15.25 0.09
N ILE A 132 15.43 -15.19 0.03
CA ILE A 132 14.56 -16.39 0.01
C ILE A 132 14.69 -17.23 -1.27
N GLY A 133 15.29 -16.68 -2.33
CA GLY A 133 15.57 -17.41 -3.57
C GLY A 133 17.04 -17.80 -3.76
N THR A 134 17.93 -17.40 -2.84
CA THR A 134 19.38 -17.65 -2.91
C THR A 134 19.85 -18.49 -1.73
N ASP A 135 18.95 -19.25 -1.09
CA ASP A 135 19.36 -20.19 -0.07
C ASP A 135 20.17 -21.31 -0.74
N MET A 136 21.48 -21.06 -0.90
CA MET A 136 22.47 -21.99 -1.42
C MET A 136 22.42 -23.32 -0.67
N HIS A 137 21.93 -23.33 0.58
CA HIS A 137 21.75 -24.54 1.37
C HIS A 137 20.57 -25.38 0.84
N LEU A 138 19.46 -24.75 0.48
CA LEU A 138 18.31 -25.42 -0.17
C LEU A 138 18.69 -25.91 -1.58
N GLU A 139 19.41 -25.11 -2.36
CA GLU A 139 19.93 -25.54 -3.66
C GLU A 139 20.92 -26.71 -3.54
N MET A 140 21.82 -26.68 -2.54
CA MET A 140 22.70 -27.81 -2.23
C MET A 140 21.93 -29.06 -1.81
N MET A 141 20.93 -28.93 -0.92
CA MET A 141 20.12 -30.08 -0.48
C MET A 141 19.33 -30.70 -1.63
N ILE A 142 18.79 -29.89 -2.55
CA ILE A 142 18.10 -30.37 -3.76
C ILE A 142 19.09 -31.11 -4.66
N LYS A 143 20.29 -30.55 -4.86
CA LYS A 143 21.31 -31.18 -5.71
C LYS A 143 21.86 -32.48 -5.12
N GLU A 144 22.07 -32.55 -3.81
CA GLU A 144 22.47 -33.76 -3.10
C GLU A 144 21.41 -34.87 -3.23
N THR A 145 20.11 -34.52 -3.15
CA THR A 145 19.02 -35.50 -3.35
C THR A 145 18.85 -35.94 -4.81
N GLU A 146 19.15 -35.08 -5.79
CA GLU A 146 19.19 -35.45 -7.21
C GLU A 146 20.37 -36.39 -7.52
N ASP A 147 21.56 -36.13 -6.98
CA ASP A 147 22.75 -36.98 -7.18
C ASP A 147 22.59 -38.37 -6.50
N GLU A 148 21.93 -38.45 -5.34
CA GLU A 148 21.63 -39.72 -4.66
C GLU A 148 20.62 -40.60 -5.41
N THR A 149 19.67 -40.00 -6.12
CA THR A 149 18.62 -40.75 -6.85
C THR A 149 19.11 -41.31 -8.19
N ILE A 150 20.10 -40.66 -8.82
CA ILE A 150 20.73 -41.14 -10.06
C ILE A 150 21.63 -42.37 -9.80
N GLY A 151 22.17 -42.52 -8.59
CA GLY A 151 23.03 -43.65 -8.20
C GLY A 151 22.31 -45.00 -8.03
N ILE A 152 20.98 -45.05 -8.13
CA ILE A 152 20.18 -46.25 -7.84
C ILE A 152 19.75 -47.00 -9.13
N THR A 153 19.88 -46.42 -10.33
CA THR A 153 19.32 -47.02 -11.57
C THR A 153 20.28 -47.89 -12.40
N ASP A 154 21.54 -48.07 -12.00
CA ASP A 154 22.52 -48.86 -12.76
C ASP A 154 22.98 -50.13 -12.02
N SER A 155 22.06 -51.01 -11.62
CA SER A 155 22.37 -52.45 -11.51
C SER A 155 21.11 -53.30 -11.43
N ASP A 156 20.81 -54.00 -12.53
CA ASP A 156 20.24 -55.37 -12.62
C ASP A 156 19.19 -55.50 -13.71
N SER A 157 19.64 -55.39 -14.96
CA SER A 157 18.99 -56.07 -16.08
C SER A 157 19.73 -57.38 -16.37
N GLN A 158 19.40 -58.45 -15.62
CA GLN A 158 19.79 -59.81 -16.04
C GLN A 158 18.80 -60.31 -17.10
N GLU A 159 19.32 -60.52 -18.32
CA GLU A 159 18.63 -61.15 -19.44
C GLU A 159 18.12 -62.55 -19.05
N LEU A 160 16.80 -62.75 -19.04
CA LEU A 160 16.22 -64.11 -19.05
C LEU A 160 16.31 -64.69 -20.48
N LYS A 161 17.14 -65.72 -20.64
CA LYS A 161 17.13 -66.56 -21.85
C LYS A 161 15.91 -67.50 -21.83
N PRO A 162 15.22 -67.68 -22.96
CA PRO A 162 14.04 -68.54 -23.05
C PRO A 162 14.41 -70.03 -23.08
N GLN A 163 13.58 -70.86 -22.44
CA GLN A 163 13.45 -72.30 -22.71
C GLN A 163 12.21 -72.55 -23.56
#